data_AF-A0A1V6PFR1-F1
#
_entry.id   AF-A0A1V6PFR1-F1
#
_cell.length_a   1.000
_cell.length_b   1.000
_cell.length_c   1.000
_cell.angle_alpha   90.00
_cell.angle_beta   90.00
_cell.angle_gamma   90.00
#
_symmetry.space_group_name_H-M   'P 1'
#
loop_
_entity.id
_entity.type
_entity.pdbx_description
1 polymer ?
#
loop_
_entity_poly.entity_id
_entity_poly.type
_entity_poly.pdbx_seq_one_letter_code
_entity_poly.pdbx_strand_id
1 'polypeptide(L)'
;MPLSSSPASYASSSTPLCNPAPSMRGQQRDVRSINKSLVLPAIDSLKISESTQLGSPDSGTKILPASYELVDSRDLVVLITNLIMELISINDKIPLHQHRLTRFHSRSPPHISVHDYLRRLVEHANLPPSILLSIVYYIDLLCDMYPGFAITSLTVHRFLIASAMVASKALNDTFWTNQTYARIGGVSPTELAMLELEFLFRVKWQIVPNPESLINYYHSLVERCGDFEIEHPAL
;
A
#
# COMPACT_ATOMS: atom_id res chain seq x y z
N MET A 1 -48.97 2.25 -59.19
CA MET A 1 -48.12 1.44 -58.28
C MET A 1 -48.59 1.71 -56.86
N PRO A 2 -48.78 0.67 -56.02
CA PRO A 2 -49.14 0.85 -54.62
C PRO A 2 -47.90 1.09 -53.76
N LEU A 3 -48.09 1.66 -52.56
CA LEU A 3 -47.62 1.03 -51.32
C LEU A 3 -48.39 1.61 -50.12
N SER A 4 -48.77 0.72 -49.22
CA SER A 4 -49.66 0.95 -48.08
C SER A 4 -48.88 1.06 -46.76
N SER A 5 -49.36 1.87 -45.81
CA SER A 5 -49.44 1.46 -44.39
C SER A 5 -50.13 2.49 -43.47
N SER A 6 -51.30 2.12 -42.95
CA SER A 6 -51.74 2.43 -41.56
C SER A 6 -51.23 1.27 -40.65
N PRO A 7 -51.33 1.26 -39.29
CA PRO A 7 -52.25 1.95 -38.35
C PRO A 7 -51.44 2.80 -37.30
N ALA A 8 -51.88 3.18 -36.08
CA ALA A 8 -53.03 2.79 -35.26
C ALA A 8 -53.49 3.89 -34.25
N SER A 9 -54.51 3.56 -33.47
CA SER A 9 -55.17 4.37 -32.43
C SER A 9 -54.57 4.24 -31.02
N TYR A 10 -54.73 5.31 -30.22
CA TYR A 10 -54.45 5.33 -28.78
C TYR A 10 -55.31 4.33 -27.98
N ALA A 11 -54.72 3.70 -26.97
CA ALA A 11 -55.45 3.09 -25.84
C ALA A 11 -54.65 3.26 -24.54
N SER A 12 -55.29 3.81 -23.52
CA SER A 12 -54.72 4.03 -22.19
C SER A 12 -55.04 2.88 -21.25
N SER A 13 -54.05 2.35 -20.53
CA SER A 13 -54.28 1.39 -19.44
C SER A 13 -53.26 1.54 -18.31
N SER A 14 -53.77 1.35 -17.10
CA SER A 14 -53.19 1.55 -15.78
C SER A 14 -51.87 0.82 -15.48
N THR A 15 -51.07 1.45 -14.62
CA THR A 15 -49.89 0.88 -13.95
C THR A 15 -50.23 -0.26 -12.98
N PRO A 16 -49.34 -1.27 -12.86
CA PRO A 16 -49.19 -2.07 -11.64
C PRO A 16 -47.98 -1.56 -10.82
N LEU A 17 -48.19 -1.25 -9.54
CA LEU A 17 -47.07 -1.08 -8.60
C LEU A 17 -46.43 -2.44 -8.33
N CYS A 18 -45.10 -2.53 -8.48
CA CYS A 18 -44.33 -3.67 -7.99
C CYS A 18 -43.73 -3.33 -6.62
N ASN A 19 -44.13 -4.08 -5.59
CA ASN A 19 -43.66 -3.87 -4.21
C ASN A 19 -42.19 -4.31 -4.07
N PRO A 20 -41.36 -3.58 -3.30
CA PRO A 20 -39.99 -4.02 -2.99
C PRO A 20 -40.01 -5.24 -2.06
N ALA A 21 -39.13 -6.20 -2.36
CA ALA A 21 -38.92 -7.43 -1.58
C ALA A 21 -38.32 -7.15 -0.18
N PRO A 22 -38.49 -8.05 0.81
CA PRO A 22 -38.18 -7.74 2.20
C PRO A 22 -36.68 -7.63 2.50
N SER A 23 -36.35 -6.69 3.39
CA SER A 23 -34.98 -6.43 3.85
C SER A 23 -34.42 -7.62 4.65
N MET A 24 -33.57 -8.43 4.02
CA MET A 24 -32.70 -9.37 4.73
C MET A 24 -31.53 -8.61 5.35
N ARG A 25 -31.76 -8.09 6.56
CA ARG A 25 -30.78 -7.40 7.40
C ARG A 25 -29.75 -8.37 7.98
N GLY A 26 -28.99 -9.03 7.09
CA GLY A 26 -27.84 -9.84 7.47
C GLY A 26 -26.82 -9.00 8.22
N GLN A 27 -26.25 -9.54 9.30
CA GLN A 27 -25.30 -8.85 10.15
C GLN A 27 -24.02 -8.51 9.36
N GLN A 28 -23.96 -7.28 8.86
CA GLN A 28 -22.81 -6.71 8.20
C GLN A 28 -21.73 -6.46 9.25
N ARG A 29 -20.90 -7.48 9.53
CA ARG A 29 -19.70 -7.33 10.35
C ARG A 29 -18.79 -6.33 9.65
N ASP A 30 -18.56 -5.21 10.32
CA ASP A 30 -18.05 -4.00 9.69
C ASP A 30 -16.55 -4.17 9.41
N VAL A 31 -16.17 -4.22 8.12
CA VAL A 31 -14.75 -4.29 7.68
C VAL A 31 -13.93 -3.11 8.24
N ARG A 32 -14.62 -2.02 8.60
CA ARG A 32 -14.12 -0.88 9.40
C ARG A 32 -13.35 -1.27 10.66
N SER A 33 -13.55 -2.46 11.23
CA SER A 33 -12.86 -2.89 12.46
C SER A 33 -11.52 -3.59 12.22
N ILE A 34 -11.22 -4.04 10.99
CA ILE A 34 -10.05 -4.89 10.70
C ILE A 34 -8.89 -4.05 10.14
N ASN A 35 -9.19 -3.10 9.24
CA ASN A 35 -8.19 -2.19 8.66
C ASN A 35 -7.98 -0.93 9.52
N LYS A 36 -8.45 -0.90 10.78
CA LYS A 36 -8.38 0.29 11.63
C LYS A 36 -6.96 0.47 12.17
N SER A 37 -6.11 1.00 11.29
CA SER A 37 -4.68 1.24 11.48
C SER A 37 -3.92 -0.07 11.77
N LEU A 38 -3.42 -0.73 10.73
CA LEU A 38 -2.64 -1.96 10.87
C LEU A 38 -1.13 -1.73 11.00
N VAL A 39 -0.64 -0.49 10.84
CA VAL A 39 0.78 -0.16 11.12
C VAL A 39 0.90 0.51 12.49
N LEU A 40 0.21 1.63 12.76
CA LEU A 40 0.27 2.33 14.06
C LEU A 40 -0.11 1.44 15.28
N PRO A 41 -1.30 0.82 15.37
CA PRO A 41 -1.57 -0.23 16.33
C PRO A 41 -0.69 -1.50 16.26
N ALA A 42 -0.10 -1.88 15.12
CA ALA A 42 0.88 -2.98 15.15
C ALA A 42 2.24 -2.56 15.73
N ILE A 43 2.55 -1.26 15.69
CA ILE A 43 3.67 -0.64 16.41
C ILE A 43 3.36 -0.60 17.92
N ASP A 44 2.16 -0.17 18.32
CA ASP A 44 1.77 -0.06 19.74
C ASP A 44 1.42 -1.41 20.43
N SER A 45 0.79 -2.36 19.72
CA SER A 45 0.15 -3.53 20.35
C SER A 45 1.07 -4.73 20.60
N LEU A 46 2.34 -4.68 20.18
CA LEU A 46 3.27 -5.82 20.27
C LEU A 46 4.15 -5.83 21.54
N LYS A 47 3.79 -5.06 22.57
CA LYS A 47 4.46 -5.13 23.89
C LYS A 47 4.26 -6.45 24.65
N ILE A 48 3.49 -7.42 24.12
CA ILE A 48 3.30 -8.75 24.74
C ILE A 48 3.21 -9.87 23.67
N SER A 49 4.36 -10.29 23.12
CA SER A 49 4.56 -11.69 22.67
C SER A 49 6.03 -11.97 22.39
N GLU A 50 6.69 -12.74 23.26
CA GLU A 50 8.07 -13.19 23.07
C GLU A 50 8.20 -14.20 21.92
N SER A 51 9.35 -14.16 21.25
CA SER A 51 9.97 -15.26 20.51
C SER A 51 9.21 -15.90 19.33
N THR A 52 9.68 -15.59 18.13
CA THR A 52 10.03 -16.63 17.15
C THR A 52 11.35 -16.23 16.51
N GLN A 53 12.46 -16.79 17.03
CA GLN A 53 13.79 -16.55 16.49
C GLN A 53 13.89 -17.16 15.08
N LEU A 54 14.23 -16.33 14.09
CA LEU A 54 14.74 -16.77 12.81
C LEU A 54 16.04 -16.03 12.46
N GLY A 55 16.92 -15.92 13.44
CA GLY A 55 18.27 -15.36 13.31
C GLY A 55 19.32 -16.46 13.17
N SER A 56 20.23 -16.30 12.21
CA SER A 56 21.48 -17.06 12.14
C SER A 56 22.43 -16.66 13.28
N PRO A 57 23.23 -17.58 13.84
CA PRO A 57 23.85 -17.40 15.16
C PRO A 57 25.15 -16.57 15.18
N ASP A 58 25.35 -15.59 14.28
CA ASP A 58 26.67 -14.93 14.14
C ASP A 58 26.66 -13.47 13.59
N SER A 59 25.56 -12.73 13.72
CA SER A 59 25.50 -11.29 13.39
C SER A 59 25.21 -10.46 14.63
N GLY A 60 26.22 -9.73 15.13
CA GLY A 60 26.03 -8.74 16.19
C GLY A 60 25.16 -7.57 15.74
N THR A 61 24.44 -6.96 16.67
CA THR A 61 23.50 -5.85 16.44
C THR A 61 24.14 -4.72 15.64
N LYS A 62 23.52 -4.33 14.53
CA LYS A 62 24.01 -3.25 13.68
C LYS A 62 23.49 -1.90 14.18
N ILE A 63 24.41 -1.02 14.55
CA ILE A 63 24.09 0.36 14.93
C ILE A 63 23.76 1.17 13.67
N LEU A 64 22.63 1.85 13.68
CA LEU A 64 22.18 2.80 12.65
C LEU A 64 22.22 4.23 13.19
N PRO A 65 22.49 5.26 12.34
CA PRO A 65 22.47 6.66 12.75
C PRO A 65 21.14 7.10 13.39
N ALA A 66 21.20 8.08 14.31
CA ALA A 66 20.01 8.70 14.89
C ALA A 66 19.12 9.41 13.85
N SER A 67 19.73 10.09 12.88
CA SER A 67 19.05 10.75 11.77
C SER A 67 18.83 9.78 10.61
N TYR A 68 17.57 9.53 10.26
CA TYR A 68 17.22 8.57 9.20
C TYR A 68 17.80 8.95 7.82
N GLU A 69 18.07 10.24 7.60
CA GLU A 69 18.68 10.77 6.38
C GLU A 69 20.10 10.24 6.12
N LEU A 70 20.79 9.76 7.17
CA LEU A 70 22.15 9.24 7.11
C LEU A 70 22.23 7.70 7.00
N VAL A 71 21.08 7.01 7.07
CA VAL A 71 21.01 5.55 7.07
C VAL A 71 21.24 5.00 5.65
N ASP A 72 22.01 3.91 5.52
CA ASP A 72 22.14 3.22 4.23
C ASP A 72 20.77 2.72 3.79
N SER A 73 20.36 3.09 2.58
CA SER A 73 19.05 2.71 2.03
C SER A 73 18.85 1.19 1.97
N ARG A 74 19.92 0.39 1.96
CA ARG A 74 19.88 -1.08 2.06
C ARG A 74 19.35 -1.57 3.41
N ASP A 75 19.66 -0.89 4.50
CA ASP A 75 19.15 -1.25 5.84
C ASP A 75 17.66 -0.92 5.92
N LEU A 76 17.25 0.26 5.43
CA LEU A 76 15.84 0.62 5.30
C LEU A 76 15.06 -0.35 4.41
N VAL A 77 15.64 -0.87 3.32
CA VAL A 77 15.02 -1.93 2.50
C VAL A 77 14.73 -3.19 3.33
N VAL A 78 15.65 -3.61 4.21
CA VAL A 78 15.43 -4.78 5.09
C VAL A 78 14.30 -4.49 6.09
N LEU A 79 14.38 -3.38 6.82
CA LEU A 79 13.37 -3.00 7.83
C LEU A 79 11.96 -2.89 7.23
N ILE A 80 11.84 -2.20 6.08
CA ILE A 80 10.57 -2.00 5.37
C ILE A 80 10.05 -3.33 4.79
N THR A 81 10.94 -4.19 4.30
CA THR A 81 10.56 -5.54 3.85
C THR A 81 9.96 -6.35 4.98
N ASN A 82 10.59 -6.37 6.17
CA ASN A 82 10.11 -7.12 7.32
C ASN A 82 8.68 -6.69 7.71
N LEU A 83 8.45 -5.38 7.82
CA LEU A 83 7.12 -4.81 8.05
C LEU A 83 6.10 -5.26 6.98
N ILE A 84 6.44 -5.12 5.70
CA ILE A 84 5.53 -5.46 4.60
C ILE A 84 5.22 -6.97 4.57
N MET A 85 6.20 -7.84 4.80
CA MET A 85 6.01 -9.29 4.84
C MET A 85 5.12 -9.73 6.00
N GLU A 86 5.21 -9.06 7.15
CA GLU A 86 4.30 -9.27 8.27
C GLU A 86 2.86 -8.84 7.94
N LEU A 87 2.68 -7.66 7.33
CA LEU A 87 1.38 -7.19 6.86
C LEU A 87 0.75 -8.17 5.85
N ILE A 88 1.54 -8.71 4.91
CA ILE A 88 1.09 -9.74 3.97
C ILE A 88 0.67 -11.02 4.72
N SER A 89 1.50 -11.49 5.66
CA SER A 89 1.21 -12.68 6.48
C SER A 89 -0.09 -12.54 7.28
N ILE A 90 -0.44 -11.34 7.72
CA ILE A 90 -1.71 -11.05 8.40
C ILE A 90 -2.86 -10.98 7.40
N ASN A 91 -2.72 -10.17 6.35
CA ASN A 91 -3.82 -9.83 5.45
C ASN A 91 -4.21 -10.96 4.48
N ASP A 92 -3.27 -11.78 4.02
CA ASP A 92 -3.55 -12.91 3.12
C ASP A 92 -4.38 -14.01 3.82
N LYS A 93 -4.45 -14.02 5.16
CA LYS A 93 -5.33 -14.91 5.95
C LYS A 93 -6.78 -14.43 6.00
N ILE A 94 -7.07 -13.18 5.66
CA ILE A 94 -8.41 -12.60 5.71
C ILE A 94 -9.16 -13.00 4.43
N PRO A 95 -10.30 -13.73 4.52
CA PRO A 95 -11.06 -14.09 3.34
C PRO A 95 -11.56 -12.83 2.63
N LEU A 96 -11.14 -12.64 1.38
CA LEU A 96 -11.61 -11.52 0.56
C LEU A 96 -13.14 -11.56 0.45
N HIS A 97 -13.81 -10.60 1.07
CA HIS A 97 -15.25 -10.40 0.91
C HIS A 97 -15.54 -9.96 -0.54
N GLN A 98 -15.75 -10.96 -1.39
CA GLN A 98 -16.39 -10.96 -2.71
C GLN A 98 -16.71 -9.57 -3.31
N HIS A 99 -15.97 -9.23 -4.38
CA HIS A 99 -16.28 -8.24 -5.44
C HIS A 99 -15.69 -6.80 -5.40
N ARG A 100 -14.61 -6.48 -4.67
CA ARG A 100 -13.92 -5.16 -4.84
C ARG A 100 -12.41 -5.24 -5.02
N LEU A 101 -11.98 -5.75 -6.19
CA LEU A 101 -10.58 -5.61 -6.63
C LEU A 101 -10.22 -4.13 -6.85
N THR A 102 -9.07 -3.71 -6.35
CA THR A 102 -8.49 -2.38 -6.59
C THR A 102 -7.54 -2.42 -7.80
N ARG A 103 -7.13 -1.27 -8.35
CA ARG A 103 -6.10 -1.22 -9.43
C ARG A 103 -4.75 -1.80 -9.01
N PHE A 104 -4.47 -1.80 -7.71
CA PHE A 104 -3.27 -2.38 -7.13
C PHE A 104 -3.29 -3.92 -7.14
N HIS A 105 -4.41 -4.60 -7.38
CA HIS A 105 -4.42 -6.07 -7.42
C HIS A 105 -3.78 -6.63 -8.70
N SER A 106 -2.79 -7.50 -8.54
CA SER A 106 -2.23 -8.35 -9.60
C SER A 106 -3.11 -9.58 -9.86
N ARG A 107 -2.95 -10.21 -11.03
CA ARG A 107 -3.66 -11.47 -11.37
C ARG A 107 -3.19 -12.67 -10.55
N SER A 108 -1.92 -12.66 -10.15
CA SER A 108 -1.25 -13.62 -9.27
C SER A 108 -0.13 -12.87 -8.53
N PRO A 109 0.41 -13.43 -7.42
CA PRO A 109 1.61 -12.88 -6.80
C PRO A 109 2.77 -12.85 -7.81
N PRO A 110 3.53 -11.75 -7.93
CA PRO A 110 4.74 -11.72 -8.75
C PRO A 110 5.83 -12.66 -8.23
N HIS A 111 6.61 -13.25 -9.15
CA HIS A 111 7.70 -14.19 -8.81
C HIS A 111 8.90 -13.53 -8.12
N ILE A 112 9.08 -12.21 -8.27
CA ILE A 112 10.14 -11.47 -7.58
C ILE A 112 9.70 -11.20 -6.14
N SER A 113 10.59 -11.43 -5.16
CA SER A 113 10.29 -11.16 -3.76
C SER A 113 10.00 -9.67 -3.52
N VAL A 114 9.29 -9.34 -2.43
CA VAL A 114 9.07 -7.95 -2.02
C VAL A 114 10.41 -7.25 -1.79
N HIS A 115 11.34 -7.94 -1.14
CA HIS A 115 12.69 -7.48 -0.85
C HIS A 115 13.47 -7.09 -2.12
N ASP A 116 13.57 -8.01 -3.08
CA ASP A 116 14.36 -7.80 -4.29
C ASP A 116 13.70 -6.78 -5.21
N TYR A 117 12.36 -6.69 -5.19
CA TYR A 117 11.64 -5.63 -5.88
C TYR A 117 11.93 -4.26 -5.26
N LEU A 118 11.84 -4.12 -3.93
CA LEU A 118 12.12 -2.86 -3.24
C LEU A 118 13.58 -2.43 -3.42
N ARG A 119 14.54 -3.37 -3.27
CA ARG A 119 15.96 -3.14 -3.59
C ARG A 119 16.14 -2.62 -5.02
N ARG A 120 15.51 -3.28 -6.00
CA ARG A 120 15.55 -2.87 -7.43
C ARG A 120 14.99 -1.46 -7.64
N LEU A 121 13.94 -1.06 -6.90
CA LEU A 121 13.42 0.31 -6.97
C LEU A 121 14.45 1.31 -6.42
N VAL A 122 15.05 1.04 -5.26
CA VAL A 122 16.08 1.91 -4.64
C VAL A 122 17.29 2.09 -5.55
N GLU A 123 17.87 0.98 -6.02
CA GLU A 123 19.14 0.98 -6.76
C GLU A 123 19.02 1.63 -8.16
N HIS A 124 17.87 1.48 -8.84
CA HIS A 124 17.69 2.00 -10.20
C HIS A 124 16.91 3.31 -10.30
N ALA A 125 16.12 3.68 -9.29
CA ALA A 125 15.42 4.97 -9.26
C ALA A 125 16.08 6.00 -8.32
N ASN A 126 17.15 5.63 -7.61
CA ASN A 126 17.88 6.47 -6.65
C ASN A 126 16.97 7.04 -5.55
N LEU A 127 16.24 6.14 -4.86
CA LEU A 127 15.32 6.54 -3.80
C LEU A 127 16.08 6.81 -2.48
N PRO A 128 16.11 8.06 -1.95
CA PRO A 128 16.75 8.36 -0.67
C PRO A 128 15.90 7.90 0.52
N PRO A 129 16.47 7.86 1.74
CA PRO A 129 15.77 7.47 2.98
C PRO A 129 14.40 8.11 3.21
N SER A 130 14.26 9.42 2.94
CA SER A 130 12.99 10.15 3.08
C SER A 130 11.87 9.58 2.20
N ILE A 131 12.18 9.15 0.98
CA ILE A 131 11.24 8.52 0.06
C ILE A 131 10.87 7.11 0.52
N LEU A 132 11.85 6.36 1.04
CA LEU A 132 11.60 5.03 1.61
C LEU A 132 10.64 5.08 2.81
N LEU A 133 10.83 6.00 3.74
CA LEU A 133 9.90 6.20 4.86
C LEU A 133 8.56 6.77 4.41
N SER A 134 8.53 7.60 3.34
CA SER A 134 7.28 8.07 2.73
C SER A 134 6.44 6.92 2.16
N ILE A 135 7.07 5.85 1.65
CA ILE A 135 6.34 4.63 1.22
C ILE A 135 5.65 3.95 2.42
N VAL A 136 6.29 3.92 3.59
CA VAL A 136 5.69 3.36 4.81
C VAL A 136 4.51 4.21 5.29
N TYR A 137 4.68 5.53 5.34
CA TYR A 137 3.58 6.48 5.60
C TYR A 137 2.41 6.29 4.62
N TYR A 138 2.70 6.03 3.34
CA TYR A 138 1.68 5.77 2.32
C TYR A 138 0.94 4.43 2.50
N ILE A 139 1.48 3.47 3.25
CA ILE A 139 0.73 2.24 3.62
C ILE A 139 -0.43 2.62 4.53
N ASP A 140 -0.17 3.33 5.64
CA ASP A 140 -1.21 3.78 6.57
C ASP A 140 -2.21 4.71 5.89
N LEU A 141 -1.71 5.75 5.21
CA LEU A 141 -2.54 6.75 4.53
C LEU A 141 -3.50 6.12 3.53
N LEU A 142 -3.03 5.15 2.72
CA LEU A 142 -3.88 4.51 1.72
C LEU A 142 -4.81 3.47 2.35
N CYS A 143 -4.40 2.75 3.41
CA CYS A 143 -5.28 1.80 4.10
C CYS A 143 -6.44 2.49 4.83
N ASP A 144 -6.21 3.64 5.46
CA ASP A 144 -7.26 4.45 6.10
C ASP A 144 -8.21 5.06 5.06
N MET A 145 -7.65 5.71 4.02
CA MET A 145 -8.43 6.44 3.02
C MET A 145 -9.12 5.54 1.97
N TYR A 146 -8.70 4.28 1.83
CA TYR A 146 -9.26 3.34 0.86
C TYR A 146 -9.67 2.00 1.51
N PRO A 147 -10.90 1.88 2.06
CA PRO A 147 -11.38 0.67 2.76
C PRO A 147 -11.47 -0.63 1.93
N GLY A 148 -11.10 -0.61 0.65
CA GLY A 148 -10.96 -1.81 -0.20
C GLY A 148 -9.51 -2.18 -0.51
N PHE A 149 -8.55 -1.43 0.01
CA PHE A 149 -7.12 -1.68 -0.12
C PHE A 149 -6.56 -2.23 1.18
N ALA A 150 -5.63 -3.16 1.03
CA ALA A 150 -4.76 -3.69 2.08
C ALA A 150 -3.45 -4.15 1.41
N ILE A 151 -2.36 -4.23 2.17
CA ILE A 151 -1.10 -4.79 1.71
C ILE A 151 -1.18 -6.32 1.76
N THR A 152 -1.19 -6.95 0.58
CA THR A 152 -1.30 -8.41 0.35
C THR A 152 -0.28 -8.85 -0.68
N SER A 153 -0.07 -10.15 -0.83
CA SER A 153 0.80 -10.71 -1.89
C SER A 153 0.35 -10.34 -3.31
N LEU A 154 -0.91 -9.91 -3.50
CA LEU A 154 -1.45 -9.45 -4.77
C LEU A 154 -1.29 -7.94 -5.00
N THR A 155 -1.25 -7.12 -3.94
CA THR A 155 -1.25 -5.66 -4.05
C THR A 155 0.12 -5.00 -3.92
N VAL A 156 1.04 -5.62 -3.17
CA VAL A 156 2.28 -5.00 -2.71
C VAL A 156 3.16 -4.43 -3.84
N HIS A 157 3.50 -5.18 -4.90
CA HIS A 157 4.42 -4.68 -5.94
C HIS A 157 3.86 -3.49 -6.72
N ARG A 158 2.56 -3.53 -7.05
CA ARG A 158 1.87 -2.43 -7.76
C ARG A 158 1.74 -1.19 -6.89
N PHE A 159 1.53 -1.38 -5.59
CA PHE A 159 1.60 -0.30 -4.61
C PHE A 159 3.01 0.30 -4.56
N LEU A 160 4.05 -0.52 -4.35
CA LEU A 160 5.43 -0.07 -4.18
C LEU A 160 5.97 0.82 -5.31
N ILE A 161 5.72 0.45 -6.58
CA ILE A 161 6.16 1.30 -7.70
C ILE A 161 5.38 2.61 -7.81
N ALA A 162 4.08 2.58 -7.48
CA ALA A 162 3.23 3.76 -7.50
C ALA A 162 3.57 4.72 -6.35
N SER A 163 3.74 4.19 -5.13
CA SER A 163 4.11 4.95 -3.94
C SER A 163 5.50 5.57 -4.08
N ALA A 164 6.49 4.80 -4.58
CA ALA A 164 7.83 5.32 -4.84
C ALA A 164 7.83 6.45 -5.87
N MET A 165 7.15 6.26 -7.01
CA MET A 165 7.07 7.30 -8.04
C MET A 165 6.32 8.55 -7.55
N VAL A 166 5.20 8.41 -6.86
CA VAL A 166 4.43 9.54 -6.31
C VAL A 166 5.25 10.30 -5.28
N ALA A 167 5.89 9.61 -4.33
CA ALA A 167 6.74 10.27 -3.34
C ALA A 167 7.91 11.01 -4.01
N SER A 168 8.66 10.36 -4.91
CA SER A 168 9.78 11.01 -5.59
C SER A 168 9.36 12.23 -6.40
N LYS A 169 8.24 12.18 -7.12
CA LYS A 169 7.73 13.31 -7.92
C LYS A 169 7.19 14.46 -7.06
N ALA A 170 6.85 14.20 -5.79
CA ALA A 170 6.28 15.19 -4.88
C ALA A 170 7.29 15.79 -3.89
N LEU A 171 8.36 15.05 -3.55
CA LEU A 171 9.25 15.36 -2.43
C LEU A 171 10.74 15.49 -2.83
N ASN A 172 11.16 15.06 -4.02
CA ASN A 172 12.53 15.25 -4.51
C ASN A 172 12.58 16.33 -5.59
N ASP A 173 13.62 17.19 -5.55
CA ASP A 173 13.92 18.15 -6.63
C ASP A 173 14.29 17.46 -7.96
N THR A 174 14.86 16.25 -7.88
CA THR A 174 15.23 15.41 -9.03
C THR A 174 14.41 14.11 -9.02
N PHE A 175 13.64 13.89 -10.07
CA PHE A 175 12.80 12.71 -10.25
C PHE A 175 12.82 12.21 -11.70
N TRP A 176 12.51 10.93 -11.89
CA TRP A 176 12.47 10.31 -13.21
C TRP A 176 11.10 10.46 -13.89
N THR A 177 11.06 10.27 -15.22
CA THR A 177 9.78 10.23 -15.95
C THR A 177 9.01 8.94 -15.62
N ASN A 178 7.68 8.98 -15.76
CA ASN A 178 6.83 7.79 -15.63
C ASN A 178 7.28 6.63 -16.53
N GLN A 179 7.88 6.90 -17.70
CA GLN A 179 8.40 5.86 -18.59
C GLN A 179 9.63 5.14 -17.98
N THR A 180 10.52 5.87 -17.32
CA THR A 180 11.68 5.32 -16.62
C THR A 180 11.23 4.50 -15.40
N TYR A 181 10.34 5.04 -14.56
CA TYR A 181 9.75 4.28 -13.44
C TYR A 181 9.03 3.01 -13.91
N ALA A 182 8.26 3.07 -15.01
CA ALA A 182 7.57 1.90 -15.55
C ALA A 182 8.56 0.79 -15.98
N ARG A 183 9.67 1.17 -16.63
CA ARG A 183 10.76 0.24 -16.99
C ARG A 183 11.43 -0.36 -15.75
N ILE A 184 11.69 0.45 -14.72
CA ILE A 184 12.27 -0.01 -13.46
C ILE A 184 11.31 -0.96 -12.73
N GLY A 185 10.03 -0.62 -12.63
CA GLY A 185 9.01 -1.42 -11.96
C GLY A 185 8.50 -2.65 -12.74
N GLY A 186 8.85 -2.79 -14.02
CA GLY A 186 8.40 -3.90 -14.87
C GLY A 186 6.91 -3.85 -15.25
N VAL A 187 6.34 -2.65 -15.33
CA VAL A 187 4.94 -2.39 -15.69
C VAL A 187 4.84 -1.55 -16.97
N SER A 188 3.67 -1.49 -17.60
CA SER A 188 3.50 -0.57 -18.76
C SER A 188 3.41 0.89 -18.30
N PRO A 189 3.88 1.88 -19.10
CA PRO A 189 3.74 3.30 -18.74
C PRO A 189 2.29 3.74 -18.51
N THR A 190 1.35 3.21 -19.31
CA THR A 190 -0.09 3.46 -19.17
C THR A 190 -0.63 2.90 -17.86
N GLU A 191 -0.19 1.71 -17.47
CA GLU A 191 -0.56 1.08 -16.20
C GLU A 191 -0.03 1.86 -15.01
N LEU A 192 1.24 2.30 -15.05
CA LEU A 192 1.82 3.10 -13.98
C LEU A 192 1.13 4.47 -13.85
N ALA A 193 0.77 5.12 -14.96
CA ALA A 193 -0.03 6.34 -14.93
C ALA A 193 -1.44 6.14 -14.34
N MET A 194 -2.08 4.99 -14.59
CA MET A 194 -3.35 4.64 -13.94
C MET A 194 -3.20 4.37 -12.44
N LEU A 195 -2.11 3.71 -12.03
CA LEU A 195 -1.80 3.47 -10.60
C LEU A 195 -1.49 4.78 -9.86
N GLU A 196 -0.75 5.69 -10.48
CA GLU A 196 -0.47 7.04 -9.96
C GLU A 196 -1.77 7.83 -9.74
N LEU A 197 -2.63 7.89 -10.75
CA LEU A 197 -3.90 8.59 -10.61
C LEU A 197 -4.79 7.94 -9.55
N GLU A 198 -4.97 6.61 -9.56
CA GLU A 198 -5.73 5.91 -8.53
C GLU A 198 -5.19 6.24 -7.13
N PHE A 199 -3.87 6.20 -6.92
CA PHE A 199 -3.24 6.56 -5.66
C PHE A 199 -3.61 7.99 -5.22
N LEU A 200 -3.35 8.98 -6.08
CA LEU A 200 -3.58 10.40 -5.79
C LEU A 200 -5.06 10.73 -5.51
N PHE A 201 -5.98 10.13 -6.28
CA PHE A 201 -7.43 10.28 -6.07
C PHE A 201 -7.88 9.69 -4.73
N ARG A 202 -7.32 8.55 -4.29
CA ARG A 202 -7.69 7.90 -3.02
C ARG A 202 -7.24 8.72 -1.81
N VAL A 203 -6.00 9.20 -1.83
CA VAL A 203 -5.42 10.00 -0.74
C VAL A 203 -5.75 11.50 -0.83
N LYS A 204 -6.59 11.90 -1.80
CA LYS A 204 -6.99 13.30 -2.06
C LYS A 204 -5.80 14.26 -2.17
N TRP A 205 -4.72 13.82 -2.82
CA TRP A 205 -3.45 14.56 -2.96
C TRP A 205 -2.75 14.94 -1.64
N GLN A 206 -3.16 14.40 -0.49
CA GLN A 206 -2.53 14.65 0.82
C GLN A 206 -1.29 13.75 0.99
N ILE A 207 -0.28 13.99 0.16
CA ILE A 207 0.89 13.10 -0.01
C ILE A 207 2.18 13.60 0.67
N VAL A 208 2.14 14.76 1.31
CA VAL A 208 3.31 15.33 2.02
C VAL A 208 3.28 14.84 3.48
N PRO A 209 4.23 14.00 3.91
CA PRO A 209 4.33 13.59 5.31
C PRO A 209 4.85 14.73 6.18
N ASN A 210 4.44 14.76 7.45
CA ASN A 210 5.09 15.61 8.45
C ASN A 210 6.49 15.02 8.77
N PRO A 211 7.55 15.84 8.94
CA PRO A 211 8.90 15.36 9.24
C PRO A 211 8.96 14.49 10.51
N GLU A 212 8.24 14.89 11.57
CA GLU A 212 8.10 14.13 12.82
C GLU A 212 7.51 12.73 12.59
N SER A 213 6.59 12.59 11.62
CA SER A 213 6.03 11.27 11.28
C SER A 213 7.06 10.36 10.65
N LEU A 214 7.95 10.87 9.77
CA LEU A 214 9.03 10.07 9.17
C LEU A 214 10.01 9.59 10.23
N ILE A 215 10.39 10.47 11.17
CA ILE A 215 11.22 10.13 12.33
C ILE A 215 10.56 9.00 13.14
N ASN A 216 9.28 9.12 13.46
CA ASN A 216 8.55 8.10 14.20
C ASN A 216 8.49 6.76 13.44
N TYR A 217 8.23 6.74 12.13
CA TYR A 217 8.28 5.51 11.33
C TYR A 217 9.67 4.88 11.34
N TYR A 218 10.75 5.68 11.30
CA TYR A 218 12.12 5.16 11.39
C TYR A 218 12.38 4.48 12.73
N HIS A 219 12.10 5.15 13.86
CA HIS A 219 12.26 4.55 15.19
C HIS A 219 11.43 3.26 15.32
N SER A 220 10.16 3.29 14.93
CA SER A 220 9.28 2.12 14.98
C SER A 220 9.75 0.97 14.07
N LEU A 221 10.41 1.23 12.95
CA LEU A 221 10.98 0.19 12.09
C LEU A 221 12.18 -0.49 12.75
N VAL A 222 13.05 0.28 13.41
CA VAL A 222 14.23 -0.26 14.09
C VAL A 222 13.85 -1.04 15.35
N GLU A 223 12.98 -0.49 16.20
CA GLU A 223 12.49 -1.15 17.43
C GLU A 223 11.84 -2.53 17.17
N ARG A 224 11.29 -2.74 15.97
CA ARG A 224 10.69 -4.03 15.54
C ARG A 224 11.71 -5.07 15.11
N CYS A 225 12.95 -4.69 14.81
CA CYS A 225 13.99 -5.57 14.29
C CYS A 225 15.15 -5.65 15.30
N GLY A 226 15.16 -6.70 16.12
CA GLY A 226 16.17 -6.90 17.18
C GLY A 226 17.64 -7.03 16.73
N ASP A 227 17.88 -7.06 15.42
CA ASP A 227 19.23 -7.05 14.82
C ASP A 227 19.79 -5.62 14.62
N PHE A 228 19.00 -4.58 14.90
CA PHE A 228 19.36 -3.17 14.69
C PHE A 228 19.12 -2.33 15.95
N GLU A 229 20.04 -1.40 16.23
CA GLU A 229 19.92 -0.41 17.31
C GLU A 229 20.20 0.99 16.76
N ILE A 230 19.62 2.02 17.37
CA ILE A 230 19.86 3.41 16.98
C ILE A 230 20.99 3.99 17.83
N GLU A 231 21.92 4.70 17.20
CA GLU A 231 22.98 5.43 17.88
C GLU A 231 22.39 6.42 18.90
N HIS A 232 22.64 6.16 20.19
CA HIS A 232 22.36 7.12 21.25
C HIS A 232 23.51 8.14 21.33
N PRO A 233 23.22 9.46 21.38
CA PRO A 233 24.25 10.46 21.61
C PRO A 233 24.99 10.16 22.91
N ALA A 234 26.33 10.14 22.86
CA ALA A 234 27.13 10.08 24.07
C ALA A 234 26.86 11.33 24.93
N LEU A 235 26.49 11.10 26.19
CA LEU A 235 26.21 12.13 27.21
C LEU A 235 27.48 12.87 27.66
#